data_AF-A0A851GG07-F1
#
_entry.id   AF-A0A851GG07-F1
#
_cell.length_a   1.000
_cell.length_b   1.000
_cell.length_c   1.000
_cell.angle_alpha   90.00
_cell.angle_beta   90.00
_cell.angle_gamma   90.00
#
_symmetry.space_group_name_H-M   'P 1'
#
loop_
_entity.id
_entity.type
_entity.pdbx_description
1 polymer ?
#
loop_
_entity_poly.entity_id
_entity_poly.type
_entity_poly.pdbx_seq_one_letter_code
_entity_poly.pdbx_strand_id
1 'polypeptide(L)'
;MHVEKSLQGHARRQEALDLLDAKLSYVKEHVPAVVLPDLMQVPIWLNKDIRRGACYHPNPKWLEANDRMPEKVRTIELQNIDNLIDWSDKQPMMVLHELAHAYHHRVHGFKHPGITRAFQQAQKSGSYDAVMHVSGKKKRAYAMNNEKEYFAELTEAYFGKNDFYPFNRDELKRHDPEGYRMIESVWKVNE
;
A
#
# COMPACT_ATOMS: atom_id res chain seq x y z
N MET A 1 -7.26 15.63 3.28
CA MET A 1 -8.22 14.56 2.95
C MET A 1 -9.38 15.17 2.20
N HIS A 2 -9.75 14.61 1.04
CA HIS A 2 -10.92 14.99 0.27
C HIS A 2 -12.00 13.92 0.47
N VAL A 3 -13.08 14.28 1.15
CA VAL A 3 -14.24 13.41 1.32
C VAL A 3 -15.24 13.77 0.23
N GLU A 4 -15.54 12.83 -0.67
CA GLU A 4 -16.50 13.12 -1.74
C GLU A 4 -17.87 13.46 -1.17
N LYS A 5 -18.57 14.41 -1.80
CA LYS A 5 -19.95 14.79 -1.42
C LYS A 5 -20.91 13.60 -1.44
N SER A 6 -20.64 12.61 -2.30
CA SER A 6 -21.38 11.35 -2.43
C SER A 6 -21.45 10.53 -1.13
N LEU A 7 -20.60 10.83 -0.15
CA LEU A 7 -20.61 10.20 1.17
C LEU A 7 -21.60 10.85 2.15
N GLN A 8 -22.18 12.02 1.84
CA GLN A 8 -23.18 12.65 2.69
C GLN A 8 -24.37 11.69 2.86
N GLY A 9 -24.62 11.27 4.11
CA GLY A 9 -25.69 10.33 4.47
C GLY A 9 -25.35 8.83 4.42
N HIS A 10 -24.10 8.44 4.10
CA HIS A 10 -23.74 7.02 4.21
C HIS A 10 -23.71 6.56 5.67
N ALA A 11 -24.38 5.44 5.97
CA ALA A 11 -24.53 4.93 7.34
C ALA A 11 -23.19 4.71 8.06
N ARG A 12 -22.19 4.22 7.33
CA ARG A 12 -20.84 3.91 7.84
C ARG A 12 -19.81 5.01 7.62
N ARG A 13 -20.24 6.23 7.29
CA ARG A 13 -19.31 7.34 7.00
C ARG A 13 -18.39 7.65 8.17
N GLN A 14 -18.95 7.79 9.38
CA GLN A 14 -18.14 8.16 10.55
C GLN A 14 -17.16 7.05 10.91
N GLU A 15 -17.61 5.80 10.90
CA GLU A 15 -16.79 4.61 11.08
C GLU A 15 -15.60 4.57 10.10
N ALA A 16 -15.83 4.83 8.81
CA ALA A 16 -14.78 4.89 7.79
C ALA A 16 -13.76 6.02 8.06
N LEU A 17 -14.22 7.19 8.49
CA LEU A 17 -13.35 8.33 8.79
C LEU A 17 -12.49 8.06 10.03
N ASP A 18 -13.09 7.52 11.10
CA ASP A 18 -12.39 7.17 12.33
C ASP A 18 -11.36 6.05 12.07
N LEU A 19 -11.73 5.05 11.28
CA LEU A 19 -10.82 3.98 10.88
C LEU A 19 -9.65 4.49 10.03
N LEU A 20 -9.92 5.40 9.08
CA LEU A 20 -8.87 6.02 8.28
C LEU A 20 -7.92 6.85 9.15
N ASP A 21 -8.45 7.63 10.10
CA ASP A 21 -7.63 8.41 11.03
C ASP A 21 -6.76 7.51 11.92
N ALA A 22 -7.32 6.41 12.43
CA ALA A 22 -6.57 5.41 13.20
C ALA A 22 -5.45 4.77 12.37
N LYS A 23 -5.71 4.40 11.11
CA LYS A 23 -4.69 3.86 10.20
C LYS A 23 -3.59 4.86 9.91
N LEU A 24 -3.94 6.13 9.66
CA LEU A 24 -2.95 7.19 9.42
C LEU A 24 -2.13 7.49 10.67
N SER A 25 -2.73 7.42 11.86
CA SER A 25 -2.02 7.55 13.13
C SER A 25 -1.03 6.40 13.34
N TYR A 26 -1.46 5.16 13.08
CA TYR A 26 -0.57 4.00 13.09
C TYR A 26 0.64 4.20 12.15
N VAL A 27 0.40 4.64 10.91
CA VAL A 27 1.49 4.93 9.97
C VAL A 27 2.47 5.95 10.55
N LYS A 28 1.98 7.07 11.09
CA LYS A 28 2.84 8.13 11.68
C LYS A 28 3.71 7.62 12.82
N GLU A 29 3.20 6.68 13.61
CA GLU A 29 3.92 6.11 14.76
C GLU A 29 4.95 5.05 14.39
N HIS A 30 4.74 4.33 13.26
CA HIS A 30 5.51 3.12 12.95
C HIS A 30 6.51 3.30 11.80
N VAL A 31 6.33 4.27 10.91
CA VAL A 31 7.31 4.55 9.84
C VAL A 31 8.34 5.60 10.30
N PRO A 32 9.56 5.63 9.73
CA PRO A 32 10.58 6.59 10.14
C PRO A 32 10.12 8.05 9.99
N ALA A 33 10.37 8.86 11.03
CA ALA A 33 9.91 10.26 11.07
C ALA A 33 10.41 11.09 9.88
N VAL A 34 11.60 10.74 9.34
CA VAL A 34 12.22 11.42 8.20
C VAL A 34 11.40 11.33 6.91
N VAL A 35 10.56 10.28 6.74
CA VAL A 35 9.73 10.12 5.54
C VAL A 35 8.32 10.73 5.69
N LEU A 36 7.90 11.10 6.91
CA LEU A 36 6.56 11.63 7.15
C LEU A 36 6.22 12.88 6.33
N PRO A 37 7.16 13.84 6.11
CA PRO A 37 6.87 14.99 5.26
C PRO A 37 6.47 14.60 3.83
N ASP A 38 7.03 13.52 3.27
CA ASP A 38 6.68 13.05 1.93
C ASP A 38 5.32 12.35 1.91
N LEU A 39 5.02 11.55 2.94
CA LEU A 39 3.75 10.83 3.05
C LEU A 39 2.57 11.76 3.31
N MET A 40 2.72 12.74 4.20
CA MET A 40 1.61 13.63 4.60
C MET A 40 1.19 14.61 3.50
N GLN A 41 2.00 14.76 2.45
CA GLN A 41 1.65 15.54 1.26
C GLN A 41 0.74 14.78 0.28
N VAL A 42 0.49 13.49 0.48
CA VAL A 42 -0.31 12.68 -0.43
C VAL A 42 -1.80 12.91 -0.12
N PRO A 43 -2.59 13.51 -1.04
CA PRO A 43 -4.01 13.66 -0.82
C PRO A 43 -4.69 12.29 -0.86
N ILE A 44 -5.70 12.09 -0.01
CA ILE A 44 -6.53 10.90 0.04
C ILE A 44 -7.96 11.28 -0.32
N TRP A 45 -8.53 10.56 -1.29
CA TRP A 45 -9.93 10.62 -1.70
C TRP A 45 -10.66 9.42 -1.14
N LEU A 46 -11.82 9.67 -0.52
CA LEU A 46 -12.72 8.63 -0.03
C LEU A 46 -14.01 8.67 -0.85
N ASN A 47 -14.36 7.56 -1.49
CA ASN A 47 -15.57 7.43 -2.31
C ASN A 47 -16.52 6.38 -1.73
N LYS A 48 -17.82 6.53 -2.01
CA LYS A 48 -18.86 5.60 -1.56
C LYS A 48 -18.67 4.18 -2.10
N ASP A 49 -18.84 3.99 -3.41
CA ASP A 49 -18.74 2.69 -4.07
C ASP A 49 -18.55 2.90 -5.58
N ILE A 50 -17.31 3.14 -5.98
CA ILE A 50 -16.97 3.33 -7.39
C ILE A 50 -16.37 2.05 -7.96
N ARG A 51 -15.46 1.43 -7.19
CA ARG A 51 -14.76 0.18 -7.49
C ARG A 51 -14.29 -0.46 -6.19
N ARG A 52 -13.92 -1.73 -6.26
CA ARG A 52 -13.40 -2.45 -5.10
C ARG A 52 -11.95 -2.05 -4.79
N GLY A 53 -11.63 -1.89 -3.50
CA GLY A 53 -10.27 -1.67 -3.01
C GLY A 53 -9.82 -0.20 -2.97
N ALA A 54 -8.50 -0.03 -2.94
CA ALA A 54 -7.81 1.26 -2.95
C ALA A 54 -6.81 1.30 -4.11
N CYS A 55 -6.39 2.49 -4.50
CA CYS A 55 -5.29 2.65 -5.44
C CYS A 55 -4.64 4.04 -5.36
N TYR A 56 -3.35 4.09 -5.70
CA TYR A 56 -2.64 5.31 -6.01
C TYR A 56 -2.66 5.60 -7.52
N HIS A 57 -2.88 6.86 -7.90
CA HIS A 57 -3.02 7.28 -9.30
C HIS A 57 -1.78 8.01 -9.84
N PRO A 58 -0.74 7.32 -10.36
CA PRO A 58 0.47 8.00 -10.79
C PRO A 58 0.36 8.71 -12.15
N ASN A 59 -0.56 8.27 -13.02
CA ASN A 59 -0.57 8.61 -14.44
C ASN A 59 -1.81 9.45 -14.82
N PRO A 60 -1.66 10.76 -15.12
CA PRO A 60 -2.79 11.59 -15.55
C PRO A 60 -3.43 11.13 -16.86
N LYS A 61 -2.64 10.61 -17.81
CA LYS A 61 -3.17 10.13 -19.09
C LYS A 61 -4.05 8.89 -18.92
N TRP A 62 -3.74 8.05 -17.93
CA TRP A 62 -4.57 6.89 -17.63
C TRP A 62 -5.91 7.32 -17.05
N LEU A 63 -5.93 8.35 -16.18
CA LEU A 63 -7.17 8.90 -15.64
C LEU A 63 -8.07 9.43 -16.77
N GLU A 64 -7.51 10.25 -17.66
CA GLU A 64 -8.23 10.80 -18.82
C GLU A 64 -8.79 9.69 -19.73
N ALA A 65 -7.96 8.70 -20.09
CA ALA A 65 -8.37 7.60 -20.96
C ALA A 65 -9.42 6.64 -20.34
N ASN A 66 -9.68 6.75 -19.03
CA ASN A 66 -10.65 5.92 -18.31
C ASN A 66 -11.79 6.74 -17.71
N ASP A 67 -12.02 7.96 -18.20
CA ASP A 67 -13.05 8.90 -17.71
C ASP A 67 -13.03 9.09 -16.19
N ARG A 68 -11.82 9.14 -15.62
CA ARG A 68 -11.58 9.41 -14.19
C ARG A 68 -11.27 10.89 -13.98
N MET A 69 -11.62 11.40 -12.81
CA MET A 69 -11.36 12.80 -12.42
C MET A 69 -9.86 13.14 -12.51
N PRO A 70 -9.45 14.10 -13.35
CA PRO A 70 -8.04 14.50 -13.48
C PRO A 70 -7.41 15.00 -12.18
N GLU A 71 -8.20 15.55 -11.26
CA GLU A 71 -7.78 16.04 -9.95
C GLU A 71 -7.29 14.93 -9.02
N LYS A 72 -7.57 13.66 -9.33
CA LYS A 72 -7.07 12.49 -8.60
C LYS A 72 -5.64 12.11 -8.98
N VAL A 73 -4.99 12.86 -9.88
CA VAL A 73 -3.58 12.60 -10.22
C VAL A 73 -2.68 12.74 -8.98
N ARG A 74 -1.81 11.75 -8.77
CA ARG A 74 -0.89 11.63 -7.63
C ARG A 74 -1.57 11.62 -6.26
N THR A 75 -2.81 11.16 -6.19
CA THR A 75 -3.55 10.95 -4.94
C THR A 75 -3.80 9.47 -4.68
N ILE A 76 -4.10 9.14 -3.43
CA ILE A 76 -4.68 7.85 -3.05
C ILE A 76 -6.19 7.97 -3.17
N GLU A 77 -6.82 6.94 -3.70
CA GLU A 77 -8.27 6.82 -3.77
C GLU A 77 -8.71 5.53 -3.09
N LEU A 78 -9.42 5.68 -1.99
CA LEU A 78 -10.18 4.62 -1.34
C LEU A 78 -11.51 4.51 -2.10
N GLN A 79 -11.61 3.51 -2.98
CA GLN A 79 -12.63 3.48 -4.04
C GLN A 79 -14.01 3.05 -3.54
N ASN A 80 -14.07 2.39 -2.39
CA ASN A 80 -15.29 1.95 -1.73
C ASN A 80 -15.09 1.94 -0.19
N ILE A 81 -16.00 2.57 0.55
CA ILE A 81 -15.85 2.70 2.01
C ILE A 81 -16.13 1.41 2.77
N ASP A 82 -17.05 0.58 2.28
CA ASP A 82 -17.33 -0.71 2.90
C ASP A 82 -16.12 -1.64 2.74
N ASN A 83 -15.38 -1.54 1.62
CA ASN A 83 -14.13 -2.30 1.45
C ASN A 83 -13.04 -1.84 2.42
N LEU A 84 -12.89 -0.52 2.65
CA LEU A 84 -11.96 -0.03 3.67
C LEU A 84 -12.25 -0.67 5.02
N ILE A 85 -13.52 -0.75 5.41
CA ILE A 85 -13.89 -1.28 6.72
C ILE A 85 -13.83 -2.81 6.73
N ASP A 86 -14.55 -3.47 5.84
CA ASP A 86 -14.75 -4.92 5.86
C ASP A 86 -13.47 -5.71 5.58
N TRP A 87 -12.49 -5.11 4.90
CA TRP A 87 -11.21 -5.77 4.61
C TRP A 87 -10.14 -5.45 5.65
N SER A 88 -10.35 -4.47 6.53
CA SER A 88 -9.32 -4.01 7.48
C SER A 88 -8.81 -5.09 8.43
N ASP A 89 -9.62 -6.10 8.75
CA ASP A 89 -9.17 -7.23 9.57
C ASP A 89 -8.16 -8.11 8.86
N LYS A 90 -8.29 -8.25 7.54
CA LYS A 90 -7.45 -9.12 6.70
C LYS A 90 -6.30 -8.36 6.04
N GLN A 91 -6.53 -7.11 5.67
CA GLN A 91 -5.60 -6.19 5.03
C GLN A 91 -5.42 -4.93 5.90
N PRO A 92 -4.87 -5.06 7.12
CA PRO A 92 -4.78 -3.95 8.05
C PRO A 92 -3.94 -2.79 7.52
N MET A 93 -2.96 -3.10 6.67
CA MET A 93 -1.99 -2.14 6.14
C MET A 93 -2.34 -1.57 4.76
N MET A 94 -3.57 -1.76 4.25
CA MET A 94 -4.01 -1.26 2.94
C MET A 94 -3.74 0.24 2.72
N VAL A 95 -3.88 1.09 3.75
CA VAL A 95 -3.57 2.52 3.60
C VAL A 95 -2.06 2.76 3.47
N LEU A 96 -1.24 2.01 4.20
CA LEU A 96 0.22 2.08 4.06
C LEU A 96 0.68 1.53 2.71
N HIS A 97 0.02 0.51 2.17
CA HIS A 97 0.27 -0.02 0.83
C HIS A 97 0.21 1.09 -0.22
N GLU A 98 -0.88 1.84 -0.23
CA GLU A 98 -1.06 2.94 -1.19
C GLU A 98 -0.10 4.10 -0.93
N LEU A 99 0.24 4.37 0.33
CA LEU A 99 1.28 5.33 0.68
C LEU A 99 2.66 4.87 0.20
N ALA A 100 2.96 3.57 0.20
CA ALA A 100 4.20 3.02 -0.35
C ALA A 100 4.28 3.24 -1.86
N HIS A 101 3.19 3.02 -2.60
CA HIS A 101 3.13 3.39 -4.02
C HIS A 101 3.37 4.89 -4.23
N ALA A 102 2.72 5.74 -3.43
CA ALA A 102 2.88 7.18 -3.50
C ALA A 102 4.31 7.61 -3.22
N TYR A 103 4.95 7.06 -2.19
CA TYR A 103 6.34 7.33 -1.81
C TYR A 103 7.31 6.89 -2.91
N HIS A 104 7.17 5.66 -3.40
CA HIS A 104 7.99 5.11 -4.48
C HIS A 104 7.89 5.97 -5.76
N HIS A 105 6.69 6.48 -6.08
CA HIS A 105 6.51 7.39 -7.21
C HIS A 105 7.12 8.77 -6.97
N ARG A 106 6.76 9.42 -5.86
CA ARG A 106 7.06 10.85 -5.63
C ARG A 106 8.54 11.08 -5.32
N VAL A 107 9.16 10.17 -4.57
CA VAL A 107 10.55 10.32 -4.12
C VAL A 107 11.53 9.67 -5.11
N HIS A 108 11.14 8.54 -5.71
CA HIS A 108 12.05 7.76 -6.55
C HIS A 108 11.61 7.64 -8.02
N GLY A 109 10.48 8.22 -8.41
CA GLY A 109 9.98 8.15 -9.78
C GLY A 109 9.67 6.72 -10.27
N PHE A 110 9.39 5.79 -9.35
CA PHE A 110 9.33 4.34 -9.59
C PHE A 110 10.61 3.71 -10.16
N LYS A 111 11.78 4.32 -9.89
CA LYS A 111 13.07 3.89 -10.48
C LYS A 111 14.14 3.63 -9.41
N HIS A 112 13.74 3.25 -8.21
CA HIS A 112 14.72 2.96 -7.16
C HIS A 112 15.48 1.66 -7.48
N PRO A 113 16.80 1.72 -7.75
CA PRO A 113 17.53 0.55 -8.24
C PRO A 113 17.63 -0.58 -7.19
N GLY A 114 17.53 -0.24 -5.90
CA GLY A 114 17.44 -1.23 -4.82
C GLY A 114 16.15 -2.06 -4.87
N ILE A 115 15.02 -1.43 -5.24
CA ILE A 115 13.72 -2.13 -5.37
C ILE A 115 13.80 -3.08 -6.56
N THR A 116 14.24 -2.58 -7.71
CA THR A 116 14.35 -3.40 -8.94
C THR A 116 15.26 -4.61 -8.74
N ARG A 117 16.42 -4.45 -8.09
CA ARG A 117 17.32 -5.58 -7.80
C ARG A 117 16.70 -6.62 -6.87
N ALA A 118 16.13 -6.19 -5.75
CA ALA A 118 15.49 -7.09 -4.79
C ALA A 118 14.32 -7.86 -5.44
N PHE A 119 13.48 -7.15 -6.20
CA PHE A 119 12.37 -7.77 -6.93
C PHE A 119 12.85 -8.82 -7.94
N GLN A 120 13.86 -8.50 -8.75
CA GLN A 120 14.42 -9.47 -9.72
C GLN A 120 14.99 -10.71 -9.03
N GLN A 121 15.59 -10.56 -7.85
CA GLN A 121 16.09 -11.69 -7.08
C GLN A 121 14.96 -12.55 -6.51
N ALA A 122 13.92 -11.91 -5.95
CA ALA A 122 12.71 -12.58 -5.48
C ALA A 122 11.97 -13.33 -6.61
N GLN A 123 11.94 -12.78 -7.82
CA GLN A 123 11.39 -13.49 -8.99
C GLN A 123 12.23 -14.71 -9.35
N LYS A 124 13.56 -14.58 -9.36
CA LYS A 124 14.47 -15.68 -9.70
C LYS A 124 14.47 -16.81 -8.69
N SER A 125 14.18 -16.53 -7.42
CA SER A 125 14.13 -17.55 -6.37
C SER A 125 12.92 -18.48 -6.50
N GLY A 126 11.83 -18.02 -7.11
CA GLY A 126 10.54 -18.73 -7.15
C GLY A 126 9.88 -18.88 -5.76
N SER A 127 10.44 -18.26 -4.71
CA SER A 127 10.00 -18.46 -3.33
C SER A 127 8.59 -17.93 -3.06
N TYR A 128 8.12 -17.02 -3.92
CA TYR A 128 6.80 -16.38 -3.86
C TYR A 128 5.74 -17.03 -4.78
N ASP A 129 6.07 -18.10 -5.52
CA ASP A 129 5.15 -18.71 -6.49
C ASP A 129 3.96 -19.43 -5.85
N ALA A 130 4.11 -19.90 -4.61
CA ALA A 130 3.06 -20.58 -3.85
C ALA A 130 3.20 -20.35 -2.33
N VAL A 131 2.80 -19.16 -1.87
CA VAL A 131 2.83 -18.75 -0.47
C VAL A 131 1.46 -18.85 0.19
N MET A 132 1.42 -18.96 1.51
CA MET A 132 0.16 -18.96 2.25
C MET A 132 -0.51 -17.58 2.15
N HIS A 133 -1.83 -17.56 1.95
CA HIS A 133 -2.66 -16.36 2.04
C HIS A 133 -3.60 -16.50 3.25
N VAL A 134 -4.04 -15.40 3.87
CA VAL A 134 -4.92 -15.39 5.06
C VAL A 134 -6.24 -16.15 4.89
N SER A 135 -6.64 -16.47 3.65
CA SER A 135 -7.76 -17.38 3.38
C SER A 135 -7.45 -18.87 3.65
N GLY A 136 -6.25 -19.22 4.11
CA GLY A 136 -5.80 -20.60 4.34
C GLY A 136 -5.44 -21.38 3.07
N LYS A 137 -5.28 -20.70 1.91
CA LYS A 137 -4.93 -21.33 0.63
C LYS A 137 -3.56 -20.82 0.18
N LYS A 138 -2.78 -21.69 -0.46
CA LYS A 138 -1.57 -21.27 -1.16
C LYS A 138 -1.90 -20.59 -2.48
N LYS A 139 -1.22 -19.49 -2.79
CA LYS A 139 -1.37 -18.69 -4.01
C LYS A 139 -0.02 -18.10 -4.39
N ARG A 140 0.13 -17.67 -5.65
CA ARG A 140 1.24 -16.77 -6.02
C ARG A 140 1.09 -15.47 -5.25
N ALA A 141 2.16 -14.99 -4.62
CA ALA A 141 2.12 -13.77 -3.82
C ALA A 141 1.77 -12.57 -4.70
N TYR A 142 0.94 -11.66 -4.17
CA TYR A 142 0.56 -10.44 -4.90
C TYR A 142 1.77 -9.57 -5.22
N ALA A 143 2.78 -9.57 -4.34
CA ALA A 143 4.10 -9.00 -4.52
C ALA A 143 4.77 -9.34 -5.86
N MET A 144 4.44 -10.48 -6.48
CA MET A 144 5.05 -10.93 -7.75
C MET A 144 4.41 -10.36 -9.01
N ASN A 145 3.37 -9.53 -8.89
CA ASN A 145 2.73 -8.90 -10.04
C ASN A 145 3.64 -7.89 -10.74
N ASN A 146 4.33 -7.04 -9.97
CA ASN A 146 5.37 -6.13 -10.45
C ASN A 146 6.18 -5.56 -9.27
N GLU A 147 7.27 -4.85 -9.56
CA GLU A 147 8.18 -4.30 -8.53
C GLU A 147 7.52 -3.27 -7.59
N LYS A 148 6.42 -2.61 -8.01
CA LYS A 148 5.69 -1.65 -7.18
C LYS A 148 4.86 -2.38 -6.13
N GLU A 149 4.18 -3.46 -6.54
CA GLU A 149 3.45 -4.35 -5.61
C GLU A 149 4.42 -5.05 -4.67
N TYR A 150 5.56 -5.53 -5.19
CA TYR A 150 6.61 -6.10 -4.36
C TYR A 150 7.01 -5.16 -3.23
N PHE A 151 7.31 -3.91 -3.55
CA PHE A 151 7.66 -2.91 -2.54
C PHE A 151 6.52 -2.63 -1.55
N ALA A 152 5.28 -2.50 -2.02
CA ALA A 152 4.13 -2.19 -1.17
C ALA A 152 3.79 -3.34 -0.21
N GLU A 153 3.69 -4.57 -0.71
CA GLU A 153 3.41 -5.78 0.08
C GLU A 153 4.46 -6.04 1.16
N LEU A 154 5.73 -5.85 0.82
CA LEU A 154 6.82 -6.00 1.78
C LEU A 154 6.84 -4.87 2.81
N THR A 155 6.38 -3.68 2.43
CA THR A 155 6.17 -2.57 3.38
C THR A 155 5.10 -2.97 4.40
N GLU A 156 4.01 -3.62 3.98
CA GLU A 156 2.97 -4.12 4.90
C GLU A 156 3.54 -5.13 5.89
N ALA A 157 4.26 -6.14 5.39
CA ALA A 157 4.86 -7.17 6.23
C ALA A 157 5.87 -6.57 7.23
N TYR A 158 6.62 -5.55 6.83
CA TYR A 158 7.67 -4.97 7.65
C TYR A 158 7.13 -4.08 8.78
N PHE A 159 6.20 -3.17 8.47
CA PHE A 159 5.69 -2.18 9.43
C PHE A 159 4.41 -2.62 10.15
N GLY A 160 3.80 -3.73 9.75
CA GLY A 160 2.59 -4.24 10.37
C GLY A 160 2.34 -5.69 10.00
N LYS A 161 1.29 -5.94 9.23
CA LYS A 161 0.88 -7.27 8.81
C LYS A 161 0.43 -7.29 7.36
N ASN A 162 0.96 -8.24 6.59
CA ASN A 162 0.52 -8.55 5.23
C ASN A 162 -0.55 -9.66 5.20
N ASP A 163 -1.31 -9.77 4.12
CA ASP A 163 -2.32 -10.82 3.89
C ASP A 163 -1.78 -12.03 3.08
N PHE A 164 -0.59 -11.89 2.48
CA PHE A 164 0.24 -12.98 1.95
C PHE A 164 1.48 -13.21 2.81
N TYR A 165 1.93 -14.46 2.91
CA TYR A 165 3.23 -14.77 3.51
C TYR A 165 4.37 -14.18 2.65
N PRO A 166 5.38 -13.53 3.25
CA PRO A 166 5.60 -13.34 4.68
C PRO A 166 4.59 -12.36 5.32
N PHE A 167 3.94 -12.78 6.41
CA PHE A 167 2.86 -12.02 7.02
C PHE A 167 3.36 -10.90 7.94
N ASN A 168 4.60 -10.99 8.42
CA ASN A 168 5.18 -10.06 9.38
C ASN A 168 6.69 -9.89 9.16
N ARG A 169 7.29 -8.98 9.92
CA ARG A 169 8.69 -8.56 9.78
C ARG A 169 9.69 -9.70 9.97
N ASP A 170 9.46 -10.59 10.93
CA ASP A 170 10.35 -11.71 11.23
C ASP A 170 10.29 -12.81 10.16
N GLU A 171 9.10 -13.03 9.60
CA GLU A 171 8.93 -13.89 8.44
C GLU A 171 9.59 -13.29 7.20
N LEU A 172 9.42 -11.99 6.97
CA LEU A 172 10.04 -11.28 5.85
C LEU A 172 11.56 -11.40 5.92
N LYS A 173 12.14 -11.13 7.10
CA LYS A 173 13.59 -11.24 7.33
C LYS A 173 14.16 -12.62 7.01
N ARG A 174 13.40 -13.68 7.27
CA ARG A 174 13.83 -15.08 7.01
C ARG A 174 13.57 -15.50 5.57
N HIS A 175 12.43 -15.13 5.01
CA HIS A 175 11.99 -15.55 3.69
C HIS A 175 12.72 -14.80 2.58
N ASP A 176 12.87 -13.48 2.74
CA ASP A 176 13.47 -12.58 1.76
C ASP A 176 14.37 -11.55 2.46
N PRO A 177 15.58 -11.96 2.89
CA PRO A 177 16.52 -11.07 3.58
C PRO A 177 16.96 -9.86 2.74
N GLU A 178 16.93 -9.98 1.42
CA GLU A 178 17.27 -8.90 0.48
C GLU A 178 16.14 -7.88 0.40
N GLY A 179 14.89 -8.35 0.26
CA GLY A 179 13.69 -7.53 0.36
C GLY A 179 13.59 -6.82 1.71
N TYR A 180 13.89 -7.52 2.81
CA TYR A 180 13.96 -6.93 4.15
C TYR A 180 14.95 -5.75 4.22
N ARG A 181 16.19 -5.94 3.73
CA ARG A 181 17.20 -4.87 3.70
C ARG A 181 16.83 -3.73 2.75
N MET A 182 16.16 -4.06 1.65
CA MET A 182 15.63 -3.07 0.72
C MET A 182 14.61 -2.17 1.41
N ILE A 183 13.68 -2.73 2.21
CA ILE A 183 12.72 -1.95 2.99
C ILE A 183 13.43 -1.03 3.99
N GLU A 184 14.40 -1.54 4.75
CA GLU A 184 15.20 -0.72 5.69
C GLU A 184 15.87 0.47 5.00
N SER A 185 16.45 0.25 3.82
CA SER A 185 17.15 1.28 3.05
C SER A 185 16.20 2.30 2.43
N VAL A 186 15.12 1.86 1.77
CA VAL A 186 14.21 2.76 1.05
C VAL A 186 13.40 3.64 2.02
N TRP A 187 12.97 3.05 3.14
CA TRP A 187 12.23 3.76 4.18
C TRP A 187 13.12 4.49 5.17
N LYS A 188 14.45 4.36 5.08
CA LYS A 188 15.43 5.01 5.97
C LYS A 188 15.23 4.64 7.44
N VAL A 189 15.07 3.35 7.72
CA VAL A 189 14.77 2.84 9.08
C VAL A 189 15.94 3.06 10.05
N ASN A 190 17.17 3.12 9.53
CA ASN A 190 18.40 3.23 10.33
C ASN A 190 19.08 4.61 10.21
N GLU A 191 18.36 5.62 9.71
CA GLU A 191 18.82 7.03 9.63
C GLU A 191 18.10 7.89 10.66
#